data_AF-A0A7C5Q1Y0-F1
#
_entry.id   AF-A0A7C5Q1Y0-F1
#
_cell.length_a   1.000
_cell.length_b   1.000
_cell.length_c   1.000
_cell.angle_alpha   90.00
_cell.angle_beta   90.00
_cell.angle_gamma   90.00
#
_symmetry.space_group_name_H-M   'P 1'
#
loop_
_entity.id
_entity.type
_entity.pdbx_description
1 polymer ?
#
loop_
_entity_poly.entity_id
_entity_poly.type
_entity_poly.pdbx_seq_one_letter_code
_entity_poly.pdbx_strand_id
1 'polypeptide(L)'
;MPSIFPFTAIVGQDRMKRALILNAVNPQIGGVLIRGERGTAKSTAARALAALLPKIKVVSDCAFACNPDKPERLCDNCRARVAQGETLPVSERRTKFVNLPVSATEDRVVGTLDIEKAIQRGERHFEPGVLAS
;
A
#
# COMPACT_ATOMS: atom_id res chain seq x y z
N MET A 1 17.98 -2.37 -9.44
CA MET A 1 16.56 -2.76 -9.20
C MET A 1 16.49 -4.28 -9.26
N PRO A 2 15.90 -4.98 -8.28
CA PRO A 2 15.68 -6.41 -8.42
C PRO A 2 14.83 -6.66 -9.68
N SER A 3 15.28 -7.58 -10.54
CA SER A 3 14.56 -7.93 -11.75
C SER A 3 13.23 -8.58 -11.37
N ILE A 4 12.12 -7.87 -11.58
CA ILE A 4 10.78 -8.41 -11.32
C ILE A 4 10.40 -9.29 -12.49
N PHE A 5 9.99 -10.54 -12.21
CA PHE A 5 9.53 -11.45 -13.24
C PHE A 5 8.24 -10.91 -13.88
N PRO A 6 8.12 -10.87 -15.21
CA PRO A 6 6.96 -10.28 -15.87
C PRO A 6 5.69 -11.10 -15.64
N PHE A 7 4.57 -10.42 -15.32
CA PHE A 7 3.29 -11.06 -14.99
C PHE A 7 2.74 -11.90 -16.15
N THR A 8 2.95 -11.43 -17.38
CA THR A 8 2.51 -12.11 -18.62
C THR A 8 3.31 -13.38 -18.92
N ALA A 9 4.55 -13.50 -18.42
CA ALA A 9 5.38 -14.69 -18.63
C ALA A 9 5.09 -15.83 -17.63
N ILE A 10 4.13 -15.65 -16.72
CA ILE A 10 3.72 -16.69 -15.78
C ILE A 10 2.91 -17.75 -16.52
N VAL A 11 3.53 -18.92 -16.69
CA VAL A 11 2.95 -20.07 -17.39
C VAL A 11 1.80 -20.67 -16.55
N GLY A 12 0.66 -20.91 -17.21
CA GLY A 12 -0.54 -21.45 -16.58
C GLY A 12 -1.11 -20.54 -15.48
N GLN A 13 -1.70 -21.14 -14.45
CA GLN A 13 -2.28 -20.42 -13.29
C GLN A 13 -3.36 -19.38 -13.67
N ASP A 14 -4.14 -19.64 -14.72
CA ASP A 14 -5.07 -18.65 -15.28
C ASP A 14 -6.14 -18.19 -14.28
N ARG A 15 -6.58 -19.10 -13.40
CA ARG A 15 -7.50 -18.76 -12.30
C ARG A 15 -6.89 -17.76 -11.32
N MET A 16 -5.62 -17.94 -10.95
CA MET A 16 -4.92 -17.03 -10.05
C MET A 16 -4.67 -15.67 -10.73
N LYS A 17 -4.18 -15.68 -11.98
CA LYS A 17 -3.96 -14.45 -12.76
C LYS A 17 -5.25 -13.65 -12.90
N ARG A 18 -6.36 -14.32 -13.25
CA ARG A 18 -7.68 -13.70 -13.37
C ARG A 18 -8.16 -13.11 -12.03
N ALA A 19 -8.03 -13.85 -10.93
CA ALA A 19 -8.42 -13.35 -9.61
C ALA A 19 -7.65 -12.08 -9.21
N LEU A 20 -6.33 -12.06 -9.46
CA LEU A 20 -5.49 -10.90 -9.19
C LEU A 20 -5.86 -9.69 -10.08
N ILE A 21 -6.12 -9.90 -11.37
CA ILE A 21 -6.58 -8.84 -12.28
C ILE A 21 -7.93 -8.28 -11.84
N LEU A 22 -8.90 -9.14 -11.54
CA LEU A 22 -10.22 -8.71 -11.10
C LEU A 22 -10.12 -7.88 -9.81
N ASN A 23 -9.26 -8.28 -8.88
CA ASN A 23 -9.04 -7.53 -7.66
C ASN A 23 -8.36 -6.17 -7.89
N ALA A 24 -7.44 -6.09 -8.87
CA ALA A 24 -6.84 -4.82 -9.28
C ALA A 24 -7.86 -3.88 -9.96
N VAL A 25 -8.84 -4.42 -10.68
CA VAL A 25 -9.93 -3.64 -11.30
C VAL A 25 -10.93 -3.16 -10.26
N ASN A 26 -11.37 -4.06 -9.36
CA ASN A 26 -12.30 -3.73 -8.29
C ASN A 26 -11.85 -4.30 -6.94
N PRO A 27 -11.22 -3.47 -6.08
CA PRO A 27 -10.81 -3.88 -4.74
C PRO A 27 -11.97 -4.26 -3.82
N GLN A 28 -13.22 -3.86 -4.12
CA GLN A 28 -14.40 -4.21 -3.32
C GLN A 28 -14.77 -5.70 -3.41
N ILE A 29 -14.18 -6.44 -4.36
CA ILE A 29 -14.28 -7.90 -4.42
C ILE A 29 -13.69 -8.55 -3.14
N GLY A 30 -12.81 -7.83 -2.43
CA GLY A 30 -12.22 -8.28 -1.17
C GLY A 30 -10.76 -8.72 -1.36
N GLY A 31 -10.39 -9.85 -0.75
CA GLY A 31 -9.03 -10.40 -0.83
C GLY A 31 -8.95 -11.64 -1.72
N VAL A 32 -7.76 -11.94 -2.24
CA VAL A 32 -7.50 -13.17 -3.02
C VAL A 32 -6.74 -14.18 -2.15
N LEU A 33 -7.38 -15.30 -1.81
CA LEU A 33 -6.72 -16.42 -1.13
C LEU A 33 -6.09 -17.37 -2.16
N ILE A 34 -4.75 -17.40 -2.21
CA ILE A 34 -4.00 -18.25 -3.14
C ILE A 34 -3.48 -19.49 -2.39
N ARG A 35 -4.10 -20.66 -2.64
CA ARG A 35 -3.64 -21.95 -2.11
C ARG A 35 -2.71 -22.63 -3.12
N GLY A 36 -1.68 -23.31 -2.63
CA GLY A 36 -0.74 -24.08 -3.44
C GLY A 36 0.53 -24.46 -2.67
N GLU A 37 1.35 -25.32 -3.24
CA GLU A 37 2.61 -25.76 -2.63
C GLU A 37 3.68 -24.66 -2.64
N ARG A 38 4.80 -24.90 -1.94
CA ARG A 38 5.97 -24.04 -2.04
C ARG A 38 6.53 -24.11 -3.47
N GLY A 39 7.01 -22.98 -4.00
CA GLY A 39 7.57 -22.93 -5.36
C GLY A 39 6.55 -22.67 -6.48
N THR A 40 5.26 -22.56 -6.18
CA THR A 40 4.19 -22.28 -7.16
C THR A 40 4.10 -20.81 -7.63
N ALA A 41 5.13 -19.99 -7.40
CA ALA A 41 5.20 -18.59 -7.84
C ALA A 41 4.09 -17.64 -7.31
N LYS A 42 3.39 -17.99 -6.22
CA LYS A 42 2.29 -17.18 -5.63
C LYS A 42 2.69 -15.73 -5.34
N SER A 43 3.75 -15.52 -4.56
CA SER A 43 4.26 -14.18 -4.24
C SER A 43 4.91 -13.50 -5.45
N THR A 44 5.48 -14.29 -6.37
CA THR A 44 6.06 -13.78 -7.63
C THR A 44 4.97 -13.14 -8.49
N ALA A 45 3.81 -13.80 -8.63
CA ALA A 45 2.69 -13.27 -9.39
C ALA A 45 2.12 -11.97 -8.80
N ALA A 46 1.98 -11.91 -7.47
CA ALA A 46 1.49 -10.70 -6.80
C ALA A 46 2.46 -9.52 -6.98
N ARG A 47 3.78 -9.73 -6.85
CA ARG A 47 4.80 -8.70 -7.10
C ARG A 47 4.85 -8.28 -8.57
N ALA A 48 4.72 -9.24 -9.48
CA ALA A 48 4.72 -8.99 -10.91
C ALA A 48 3.53 -8.12 -11.33
N LEU A 49 2.34 -8.37 -10.76
CA LEU A 49 1.18 -7.52 -10.99
C LEU A 49 1.39 -6.11 -10.43
N ALA A 50 1.90 -5.97 -9.21
CA ALA A 50 2.17 -4.66 -8.61
C ALA A 50 3.16 -3.83 -9.46
N ALA A 51 4.13 -4.48 -10.11
CA ALA A 51 5.06 -3.82 -11.01
C ALA A 51 4.48 -3.45 -12.38
N LEU A 52 3.41 -4.13 -12.81
CA LEU A 52 2.69 -3.85 -14.06
C LEU A 52 1.72 -2.68 -13.91
N LEU A 53 1.22 -2.42 -12.70
CA LEU A 53 0.28 -1.32 -12.46
C LEU A 53 0.90 0.04 -12.79
N PRO A 54 0.10 0.98 -13.33
CA PRO A 54 0.58 2.32 -13.65
C PRO A 54 1.02 3.03 -12.37
N LYS A 55 1.85 4.06 -12.55
CA LYS A 55 2.15 4.98 -11.45
C LYS A 55 0.86 5.65 -11.00
N ILE A 56 0.75 5.86 -9.69
CA ILE A 56 -0.36 6.58 -9.06
C ILE A 56 0.12 7.97 -8.64
N LYS A 57 -0.75 8.96 -8.78
CA LYS A 57 -0.55 10.29 -8.19
C LYS A 57 -0.77 10.19 -6.69
N VAL A 58 0.17 10.74 -5.94
CA VAL A 58 0.11 10.77 -4.48
C VAL A 58 0.61 12.09 -3.95
N VAL A 59 0.18 12.42 -2.74
CA VAL A 59 0.81 13.46 -1.93
C VAL A 59 2.19 12.95 -1.48
N SER A 60 3.22 13.74 -1.79
CA SER A 60 4.64 13.34 -1.75
C SER A 60 5.12 12.98 -0.33
N ASP A 61 4.64 13.74 0.64
CA ASP A 61 4.97 13.64 2.07
C ASP A 61 3.91 12.85 2.86
N CYS A 62 2.92 12.25 2.18
CA CYS A 62 1.91 11.43 2.82
C CYS A 62 2.34 9.96 2.88
N ALA A 63 2.41 9.42 4.10
CA ALA A 63 2.63 8.00 4.36
C ALA A 63 1.60 7.13 3.59
N PHE A 64 0.31 7.49 3.71
CA PHE A 64 -0.83 6.74 3.19
C PHE A 64 -1.07 6.81 1.67
N ALA A 65 -0.19 7.45 0.89
CA ALA A 65 -0.39 7.55 -0.58
C ALA A 65 -1.65 8.33 -0.99
N CYS A 66 -2.10 9.31 -0.21
CA CYS A 66 -3.35 10.01 -0.49
C CYS A 66 -3.38 10.55 -1.93
N ASN A 67 -4.47 10.30 -2.66
CA ASN A 67 -4.64 10.84 -4.00
C ASN A 67 -5.17 12.28 -3.89
N PRO A 68 -4.43 13.29 -4.39
CA PRO A 68 -4.86 14.69 -4.34
C PRO A 68 -6.14 14.96 -5.14
N ASP A 69 -6.44 14.14 -6.16
CA ASP A 69 -7.62 14.29 -7.02
C ASP A 69 -8.91 13.74 -6.35
N LYS A 70 -8.82 13.15 -5.14
CA LYS A 70 -9.95 12.56 -4.40
C LYS A 70 -10.04 13.08 -2.95
N PRO A 71 -10.60 14.29 -2.74
CA PRO A 71 -10.70 14.91 -1.42
C PRO A 71 -11.40 14.05 -0.36
N GLU A 72 -12.38 13.24 -0.76
CA GLU A 72 -13.16 12.37 0.11
C GLU A 72 -12.36 11.20 0.70
N ARG A 73 -11.19 10.89 0.12
CA ARG A 73 -10.29 9.82 0.60
C ARG A 73 -8.98 10.34 1.19
N LEU A 74 -8.87 11.64 1.46
CA LEU A 74 -7.71 12.22 2.13
C LEU A 74 -7.67 11.79 3.60
N CYS A 75 -6.47 11.45 4.08
CA CYS A 75 -6.20 11.26 5.50
C CYS A 75 -6.35 12.58 6.27
N ASP A 76 -6.40 12.49 7.60
CA ASP A 76 -6.66 13.65 8.46
C ASP A 76 -5.63 14.78 8.27
N ASN A 77 -4.35 14.43 8.10
CA ASN A 77 -3.28 15.40 7.89
C ASN A 77 -3.43 16.14 6.53
N CYS A 78 -3.59 15.38 5.43
CA CYS A 78 -3.79 15.99 4.11
C CYS A 78 -5.08 16.83 4.06
N ARG A 79 -6.14 16.39 4.74
CA ARG A 79 -7.40 17.12 4.85
C ARG A 79 -7.23 18.43 5.62
N ALA A 80 -6.53 18.42 6.75
CA ALA A 80 -6.27 19.61 7.55
C ALA A 80 -5.47 20.67 6.76
N ARG A 81 -4.45 20.24 6.01
CA ARG A 81 -3.63 21.12 5.15
C ARG A 81 -4.43 21.75 4.02
N VAL A 82 -5.27 20.97 3.35
CA VAL A 82 -6.19 21.49 2.31
C VAL A 82 -7.18 22.49 2.92
N ALA A 83 -7.69 22.22 4.12
CA ALA A 83 -8.57 23.15 4.83
C ALA A 83 -7.87 24.46 5.22
N GLN A 84 -6.55 24.45 5.40
CA GLN A 84 -5.72 25.64 5.61
C GLN A 84 -5.36 26.39 4.32
N GLY A 85 -5.82 25.91 3.16
CA GLY A 85 -5.52 26.50 1.86
C GLY A 85 -4.13 26.16 1.32
N GLU A 86 -3.45 25.16 1.90
CA GLU A 86 -2.12 24.74 1.45
C GLU A 86 -2.20 23.87 0.19
N THR A 87 -1.29 24.13 -0.77
CA THR A 87 -1.13 23.28 -1.95
C THR A 87 -0.29 22.04 -1.62
N LEU A 88 -0.92 20.87 -1.67
CA LEU A 88 -0.24 19.60 -1.39
C LEU A 88 0.81 19.29 -2.48
N PRO A 89 2.05 18.91 -2.13
CA PRO A 89 3.06 18.53 -3.10
C PRO A 89 2.70 17.20 -3.74
N VAL A 90 2.54 17.15 -5.06
CA VAL A 90 2.12 15.94 -5.80
C VAL A 90 3.31 15.28 -6.48
N SER A 91 3.40 13.96 -6.38
CA SER A 91 4.36 13.14 -7.12
C SER A 91 3.71 11.87 -7.66
N GLU A 92 4.34 11.28 -8.68
CA GLU A 92 3.95 9.97 -9.19
C GLU A 92 4.83 8.87 -8.62
N ARG A 93 4.20 7.87 -7.99
CA ARG A 93 4.91 6.70 -7.47
C ARG A 93 4.31 5.40 -7.97
N ARG A 94 5.13 4.35 -8.08
CA ARG A 94 4.64 2.99 -8.39
C ARG A 94 3.84 2.44 -7.20
N THR A 95 2.89 1.57 -7.49
CA THR A 95 2.17 0.81 -6.46
C THR A 95 3.15 0.06 -5.57
N LYS A 96 3.09 0.31 -4.26
CA LYS A 96 3.94 -0.38 -3.29
C LYS A 96 3.44 -1.80 -3.10
N PHE A 97 4.38 -2.74 -3.04
CA PHE A 97 4.11 -4.12 -2.64
C PHE A 97 4.71 -4.36 -1.27
N VAL A 98 3.86 -4.72 -0.32
CA VAL A 98 4.23 -4.86 1.09
C VAL A 98 4.08 -6.32 1.51
N ASN A 99 5.10 -6.89 2.14
CA ASN A 99 5.04 -8.24 2.70
C ASN A 99 4.73 -8.14 4.19
N LEU A 100 3.66 -8.81 4.63
CA LEU A 100 3.35 -8.97 6.05
C LEU A 100 4.02 -10.27 6.57
N PRO A 101 5.01 -10.19 7.47
CA PRO A 101 5.59 -11.39 8.06
C PRO A 101 4.64 -12.04 9.05
N VAL A 102 4.77 -13.36 9.23
CA VAL A 102 3.95 -14.14 10.17
C VAL A 102 4.14 -13.67 11.63
N SER A 103 5.32 -13.16 11.96
CA SER A 103 5.69 -12.65 13.28
C SER A 103 5.42 -11.15 13.46
N ALA A 104 4.61 -10.52 12.60
CA ALA A 104 4.25 -9.11 12.76
C ALA A 104 3.36 -8.92 14.01
N THR A 105 3.80 -8.05 14.92
CA THR A 105 2.96 -7.55 16.01
C THR A 105 1.94 -6.55 15.46
N GLU A 106 0.79 -6.40 16.13
CA GLU A 106 -0.25 -5.44 15.74
C GLU A 106 0.32 -4.03 15.57
N ASP A 107 1.10 -3.58 16.55
CA ASP A 107 1.91 -2.36 16.55
C ASP A 107 2.72 -2.12 15.26
N ARG A 108 3.32 -3.17 14.70
CA ARG A 108 4.05 -3.07 13.42
C ARG A 108 3.12 -2.97 12.22
N VAL A 109 1.90 -3.50 12.30
CA VAL A 109 0.94 -3.49 11.19
C VAL A 109 0.20 -2.16 11.14
N VAL A 110 -0.43 -1.77 12.25
CA VAL A 110 -1.25 -0.56 12.31
C VAL A 110 -0.41 0.69 12.61
N GLY A 111 0.68 0.55 13.35
CA GLY A 111 1.51 1.66 13.84
C GLY A 111 1.39 1.84 15.35
N THR A 112 2.36 2.51 15.94
CA THR A 112 2.40 2.78 17.39
C THR A 112 2.25 4.26 17.67
N LEU A 113 1.64 4.58 18.81
CA LEU A 113 1.64 5.93 19.37
C LEU A 113 2.74 6.01 20.43
N ASP A 114 3.70 6.91 20.26
CA ASP A 114 4.75 7.15 21.24
C ASP A 114 4.19 7.99 22.40
N ILE A 115 3.75 7.31 23.46
CA ILE A 115 3.11 7.91 24.63
C ILE A 115 4.10 8.80 25.40
N GLU A 116 5.38 8.43 25.46
CA GLU A 116 6.39 9.20 26.19
C GLU A 116 6.62 10.56 25.54
N LYS A 117 6.75 10.61 24.21
CA LYS A 117 6.85 11.88 23.48
C LYS A 117 5.55 12.69 23.54
N ALA A 118 4.40 12.03 23.54
CA ALA A 118 3.10 12.70 23.66
C ALA A 118 2.95 13.41 25.01
N ILE A 119 3.44 12.81 26.10
CA ILE A 119 3.40 13.41 27.44
C ILE A 119 4.45 14.51 27.62
N GLN A 120 5.68 14.32 27.12
CA GLN A 120 6.77 15.27 27.31
C GLN A 120 6.70 16.51 26.41
N ARG A 121 6.22 16.38 25.17
CA ARG A 121 6.20 17.47 24.18
C ARG A 121 4.80 17.96 23.82
N GLY A 122 3.74 17.28 24.28
CA GLY A 122 2.36 17.59 23.90
C GLY A 122 2.03 17.30 22.42
N GLU A 123 2.97 16.72 21.68
CA GLU A 123 2.85 16.43 20.25
C GLU A 123 2.51 14.95 20.03
N ARG A 124 1.43 14.68 19.29
CA ARG A 124 1.02 13.31 18.94
C ARG A 124 1.99 12.74 17.91
N HIS A 125 2.97 11.96 18.36
CA HIS A 125 3.91 11.28 17.48
C HIS A 125 3.41 9.86 17.18
N PHE A 126 2.92 9.66 15.96
CA PHE A 126 2.46 8.37 15.47
C PHE A 126 3.49 7.78 14.51
N GLU A 127 4.00 6.59 14.81
CA GLU A 127 4.88 5.85 13.91
C GLU A 127 4.02 4.99 12.96
N PRO A 128 4.00 5.29 11.66
CA PRO A 128 3.17 4.57 10.70
C PRO A 128 3.60 3.10 10.59
N GLY A 129 2.62 2.19 10.72
CA GLY A 129 2.84 0.77 10.53
C GLY A 129 3.02 0.38 9.05
N VAL A 130 3.17 -0.93 8.83
CA VAL A 130 3.37 -1.54 7.51
C VAL A 130 2.23 -1.20 6.53
N LEU A 131 1.00 -0.96 7.02
CA LEU A 131 -0.13 -0.51 6.19
C LEU A 131 0.00 0.92 5.65
N ALA A 132 0.84 1.75 6.27
CA ALA A 132 1.09 3.13 5.90
C ALA A 132 2.48 3.33 5.24
N SER A 133 3.20 2.23 4.98
CA SER A 133 4.60 2.23 4.53
C SER A 133 4.82 2.36 3.02
#